data_AF-A0A383E4N3-F1
#
_entry.id   AF-A0A383E4N3-F1
#
_cell.length_a   1.000
_cell.length_b   1.000
_cell.length_c   1.000
_cell.angle_alpha   90.00
_cell.angle_beta   90.00
_cell.angle_gamma   90.00
#
_symmetry.space_group_name_H-M   'P 1'
#
loop_
_entity.id
_entity.type
_entity.pdbx_description
1 polymer ?
#
loop_
_entity_poly.entity_id
_entity_poly.type
_entity_poly.pdbx_seq_one_letter_code
_entity_poly.pdbx_strand_id
1 'polypeptide(L)'
;LANGKLRELVEITSLHNPRVSQILYHSASLLIEKGARVHSTIRSNDLSLNHPAILDFQNRLSDYEPPAKEMVLLILPCSARKPYFKSSSHKRFYNAIRELDNHLALHIVSVTSPLGLVPRELEFCYPAAHYDIAVTGSWSASEVEMLRAQLAKLEPKKHYIKAIVHAGSSSEIMTDLVKELGIDVVNTRVVRPSSYEGLEILQNIAKMTLADVPHLNTKDRAKGEAKGLASF
;
A
#
# COMPACT_ATOMS: atom_id res chain seq x y z
N LEU A 1 17.26 17.19 18.05
CA LEU A 1 18.03 16.87 16.82
C LEU A 1 18.45 15.40 16.77
N ALA A 2 19.11 14.87 17.80
CA ALA A 2 19.60 13.48 17.85
C ALA A 2 18.55 12.36 17.63
N ASN A 3 17.26 12.64 17.86
CA ASN A 3 16.19 11.63 17.75
C ASN A 3 15.58 11.54 16.32
N GLY A 4 16.23 12.11 15.30
CA GLY A 4 15.76 12.10 13.91
C GLY A 4 14.59 13.03 13.59
N LYS A 5 13.97 13.67 14.59
CA LYS A 5 12.74 14.46 14.45
C LYS A 5 12.90 15.89 13.88
N LEU A 6 14.01 16.18 13.20
CA LEU A 6 14.28 17.54 12.72
C LEU A 6 13.24 17.95 11.67
N ARG A 7 12.94 17.07 10.73
CA ARG A 7 11.99 17.35 9.65
C ARG A 7 10.61 17.75 10.21
N GLU A 8 10.10 16.99 11.17
CA GLU A 8 8.80 17.22 11.79
C GLU A 8 8.77 18.55 12.56
N LEU A 9 9.86 18.91 13.23
CA LEU A 9 9.98 20.23 13.87
C LEU A 9 9.94 21.36 12.84
N VAL A 10 10.65 21.19 11.72
CA VAL A 10 10.68 22.17 10.64
C VAL A 10 9.29 22.30 9.98
N GLU A 11 8.58 21.19 9.76
CA GLU A 11 7.19 21.18 9.26
C GLU A 11 6.22 21.94 10.20
N ILE A 12 6.35 21.78 11.52
CA ILE A 12 5.53 22.55 12.48
C ILE A 12 5.78 24.06 12.33
N THR A 13 7.04 24.46 12.15
CA THR A 13 7.40 25.88 11.99
C THR A 13 7.07 26.44 10.62
N SER A 14 6.90 25.60 9.59
CA SER A 14 6.67 26.05 8.22
C SER A 14 5.33 26.77 8.05
N LEU A 15 4.35 26.45 8.90
CA LEU A 15 3.07 27.17 9.00
C LEU A 15 3.24 28.66 9.33
N HIS A 16 4.36 29.04 9.96
CA HIS A 16 4.62 30.40 10.42
C HIS A 16 5.66 31.13 9.57
N ASN A 17 6.37 30.44 8.66
CA ASN A 17 7.42 31.03 7.85
C ASN A 17 7.47 30.38 6.44
N PRO A 18 7.07 31.10 5.38
CA PRO A 18 7.03 30.55 4.02
C PRO A 18 8.41 30.14 3.48
N ARG A 19 9.50 30.75 3.96
CA ARG A 19 10.86 30.32 3.56
C ARG A 19 11.17 28.92 4.06
N VAL A 20 10.64 28.53 5.22
CA VAL A 20 10.81 27.19 5.76
C VAL A 20 10.05 26.17 4.89
N SER A 21 8.84 26.49 4.44
CA SER A 21 8.10 25.66 3.48
C SER A 21 8.87 25.46 2.17
N GLN A 22 9.48 26.53 1.66
CA GLN A 22 10.33 26.47 0.48
C GLN A 22 11.56 25.56 0.70
N ILE A 23 12.25 25.68 1.85
CA ILE A 23 13.37 24.80 2.20
C ILE A 23 12.92 23.34 2.25
N LEU A 24 11.79 23.05 2.91
CA LEU A 24 11.25 21.69 3.02
C LEU A 24 10.96 21.06 1.65
N TYR A 25 10.47 21.86 0.71
CA TYR A 25 10.17 21.43 -0.65
C TYR A 25 11.45 21.09 -1.42
N HIS A 26 12.42 22.01 -1.47
CA HIS A 26 13.64 21.83 -2.26
C HIS A 26 14.65 20.87 -1.62
N SER A 27 14.58 20.63 -0.30
CA SER A 27 15.54 19.74 0.38
C SER A 27 15.23 18.25 0.21
N ALA A 28 14.02 17.88 -0.22
CA ALA A 28 13.57 16.49 -0.16
C ALA A 28 14.45 15.54 -0.99
N SER A 29 14.66 15.85 -2.27
CA SER A 29 15.49 15.03 -3.17
C SER A 29 16.93 14.93 -2.70
N LEU A 30 17.51 16.03 -2.20
CA LEU A 30 18.86 16.04 -1.64
C LEU A 30 18.98 15.13 -0.41
N LEU A 31 17.99 15.14 0.47
CA LEU A 31 17.97 14.27 1.66
C LEU A 31 17.89 12.79 1.28
N ILE A 32 17.11 12.45 0.24
CA ILE A 32 17.06 11.08 -0.30
C ILE A 32 18.43 10.69 -0.87
N GLU A 33 19.03 11.53 -1.72
CA GLU A 33 20.34 11.29 -2.33
C GLU A 33 21.44 11.08 -1.28
N LYS A 34 21.43 11.88 -0.21
CA LYS A 34 22.39 11.74 0.90
C LYS A 34 22.07 10.59 1.86
N GLY A 35 21.02 9.81 1.59
CA GLY A 35 20.64 8.66 2.40
C GLY A 35 20.23 9.05 3.82
N ALA A 36 19.56 10.20 3.98
CA ALA A 36 19.07 10.66 5.28
C ALA A 36 18.00 9.69 5.82
N ARG A 37 18.44 8.70 6.60
CA ARG A 37 17.57 7.71 7.23
C ARG A 37 17.15 8.22 8.60
N VAL A 38 15.90 8.64 8.70
CA VAL A 38 15.26 8.93 9.97
C VAL A 38 14.42 7.72 10.33
N HIS A 39 14.64 7.11 11.50
CA HIS A 39 13.81 6.01 12.01
C HIS A 39 12.85 6.52 13.12
N SER A 40 12.17 7.63 12.86
CA SER A 40 11.10 8.15 13.71
C SER A 40 9.73 7.75 13.15
N THR A 41 8.74 7.68 14.04
CA THR A 41 7.35 7.61 13.60
C THR A 41 6.95 8.92 12.92
N ILE A 42 6.54 8.85 11.66
CA ILE A 42 6.07 9.99 10.88
C ILE A 42 4.63 10.31 11.30
N ARG A 43 4.39 11.52 11.79
CA ARG A 43 3.02 12.03 12.02
C ARG A 43 2.51 12.65 10.74
N SER A 44 1.80 11.84 9.97
CA SER A 44 1.45 12.13 8.59
C SER A 44 0.31 13.14 8.50
N ASN A 45 0.49 14.09 7.60
CA ASN A 45 -0.50 15.04 7.10
C ASN A 45 -0.20 15.29 5.61
N ASP A 46 -0.90 16.23 4.97
CA ASP A 46 -0.72 16.53 3.54
C ASP A 46 0.73 16.90 3.16
N LEU A 47 1.48 17.56 4.04
CA LEU A 47 2.90 17.88 3.78
C LEU A 47 3.78 16.63 3.76
N SER A 48 3.35 15.56 4.43
CA SER A 48 4.08 14.30 4.52
C SER A 48 4.09 13.51 3.22
N LEU A 49 3.25 13.85 2.23
CA LEU A 49 3.35 13.30 0.87
C LEU A 49 4.72 13.59 0.25
N ASN A 50 5.36 14.70 0.62
CA ASN A 50 6.71 15.08 0.17
C ASN A 50 7.80 14.72 1.19
N HIS A 51 7.50 13.88 2.18
CA HIS A 51 8.49 13.46 3.17
C HIS A 51 9.54 12.56 2.50
N PRO A 52 10.87 12.80 2.70
CA PRO A 52 11.93 12.04 2.03
C PRO A 52 11.79 10.52 2.15
N ALA A 53 11.48 10.01 3.35
CA ALA A 53 11.29 8.58 3.56
C ALA A 53 10.04 7.99 2.89
N ILE A 54 9.00 8.81 2.68
CA ILE A 54 7.79 8.39 1.96
C ILE A 54 8.12 8.29 0.47
N LEU A 55 8.76 9.33 -0.09
CA LEU A 55 9.20 9.35 -1.47
C LEU A 55 10.22 8.24 -1.78
N ASP A 56 11.15 7.98 -0.86
CA ASP A 56 12.12 6.88 -0.97
C ASP A 56 11.41 5.52 -1.04
N PHE A 57 10.49 5.22 -0.11
CA PHE A 57 9.70 3.99 -0.14
C PHE A 57 8.90 3.86 -1.44
N GLN A 58 8.21 4.94 -1.81
CA GLN A 58 7.43 5.01 -3.05
C GLN A 58 8.29 4.79 -4.29
N ASN A 59 9.55 5.24 -4.29
CA ASN A 59 10.49 5.06 -5.40
C ASN A 59 11.02 3.63 -5.45
N ARG A 60 11.46 3.06 -4.33
CA ARG A 60 11.93 1.67 -4.26
C ARG A 60 10.84 0.65 -4.63
N LEU A 61 9.57 1.04 -4.61
CA LEU A 61 8.50 0.18 -5.12
C LEU A 61 8.67 -0.18 -6.61
N SER A 62 9.39 0.63 -7.41
CA SER A 62 9.70 0.24 -8.80
C SER A 62 10.65 -0.95 -8.92
N ASP A 63 11.43 -1.22 -7.86
CA ASP A 63 12.41 -2.32 -7.83
C ASP A 63 11.78 -3.58 -7.20
N TYR A 64 10.58 -3.47 -6.64
CA TYR A 64 9.83 -4.57 -6.06
C TYR A 64 9.08 -5.37 -7.14
N GLU A 65 9.28 -6.69 -7.16
CA GLU A 65 8.44 -7.60 -7.95
C GLU A 65 7.48 -8.40 -7.05
N PRO A 66 6.20 -8.55 -7.45
CA PRO A 66 5.26 -9.44 -6.77
C PRO A 66 5.76 -10.90 -6.71
N PRO A 67 5.30 -11.71 -5.74
CA PRO A 67 5.84 -13.05 -5.50
C PRO A 67 5.79 -14.02 -6.70
N ALA A 68 4.83 -13.84 -7.59
CA ALA A 68 4.71 -14.61 -8.82
C ALA A 68 4.11 -13.76 -9.94
N LYS A 69 4.17 -14.28 -11.17
CA LYS A 69 3.37 -13.76 -12.28
C LYS A 69 1.97 -14.36 -12.23
N GLU A 70 1.07 -13.78 -13.01
CA GLU A 70 -0.29 -14.30 -13.20
C GLU A 70 -1.10 -14.39 -11.90
N MET A 71 -0.79 -13.53 -10.92
CA MET A 71 -1.48 -13.49 -9.64
C MET A 71 -2.81 -12.74 -9.74
N VAL A 72 -3.59 -12.77 -8.65
CA VAL A 72 -4.73 -11.87 -8.46
C VAL A 72 -4.33 -10.78 -7.47
N LEU A 73 -4.40 -9.52 -7.91
CA LEU A 73 -4.16 -8.37 -7.02
C LEU A 73 -5.35 -8.19 -6.07
N LEU A 74 -5.15 -8.36 -4.76
CA LEU A 74 -6.17 -8.10 -3.75
C LEU A 74 -5.86 -6.79 -3.02
N ILE A 75 -6.65 -5.76 -3.29
CA ILE A 75 -6.51 -4.43 -2.67
C ILE A 75 -7.38 -4.36 -1.41
N LEU A 76 -6.74 -4.15 -0.25
CA LEU A 76 -7.37 -4.04 1.07
C LEU A 76 -7.21 -2.62 1.64
N PRO A 77 -8.07 -2.18 2.58
CA PRO A 77 -7.84 -0.92 3.25
C PRO A 77 -6.67 -1.05 4.24
N CYS A 78 -6.02 0.07 4.52
CA CYS A 78 -5.07 0.16 5.64
C CYS A 78 -5.72 -0.09 7.01
N SER A 79 -4.90 -0.18 8.05
CA SER A 79 -5.35 -0.28 9.44
C SER A 79 -4.56 0.65 10.36
N ALA A 80 -5.18 1.09 11.45
CA ALA A 80 -4.52 1.91 12.46
C ALA A 80 -3.30 1.22 13.06
N ARG A 81 -3.40 -0.09 13.35
CA ARG A 81 -2.28 -0.90 13.85
C ARG A 81 -1.40 -1.33 12.68
N LYS A 82 -0.12 -0.96 12.74
CA LYS A 82 0.93 -1.43 11.81
C LYS A 82 1.92 -2.37 12.52
N PRO A 83 2.58 -3.30 11.81
CA PRO A 83 2.27 -3.72 10.44
C PRO A 83 0.83 -4.28 10.34
N TYR A 84 0.16 -4.04 9.22
CA TYR A 84 -1.29 -4.25 9.09
C TYR A 84 -1.70 -5.69 9.34
N PHE A 85 -0.90 -6.70 8.96
CA PHE A 85 -1.23 -8.11 9.19
C PHE A 85 -1.42 -8.45 10.69
N LYS A 86 -0.90 -7.63 11.61
CA LYS A 86 -1.11 -7.79 13.06
C LYS A 86 -2.43 -7.15 13.56
N SER A 87 -3.09 -6.35 12.73
CA SER A 87 -4.39 -5.72 13.03
C SER A 87 -5.53 -6.74 13.06
N SER A 88 -6.60 -6.42 13.81
CA SER A 88 -7.79 -7.28 13.89
C SER A 88 -8.43 -7.46 12.51
N SER A 89 -8.60 -6.38 11.74
CA SER A 89 -9.21 -6.41 10.41
C SER A 89 -8.42 -7.28 9.42
N HIS A 90 -7.10 -7.14 9.35
CA HIS A 90 -6.29 -7.95 8.44
C HIS A 90 -6.19 -9.43 8.84
N LYS A 91 -6.20 -9.74 10.13
CA LYS A 91 -6.34 -11.13 10.60
C LYS A 91 -7.66 -11.73 10.12
N ARG A 92 -8.75 -10.96 10.16
CA ARG A 92 -10.06 -11.40 9.66
C ARG A 92 -10.06 -11.58 8.13
N PHE A 93 -9.51 -10.66 7.36
CA PHE A 93 -9.36 -10.81 5.90
C PHE A 93 -8.58 -12.09 5.56
N TYR A 94 -7.42 -12.26 6.19
CA TYR A 94 -6.58 -13.44 5.97
C TYR A 94 -7.29 -14.74 6.34
N ASN A 95 -8.01 -14.76 7.47
CA ASN A 95 -8.79 -15.94 7.87
C ASN A 95 -9.91 -16.28 6.89
N ALA A 96 -10.55 -15.29 6.25
CA ALA A 96 -11.59 -15.53 5.26
C ALA A 96 -11.02 -16.14 3.97
N ILE A 97 -9.84 -15.69 3.53
CA ILE A 97 -9.25 -16.15 2.25
C ILE A 97 -8.35 -17.38 2.38
N ARG A 98 -7.73 -17.65 3.55
CA ARG A 98 -6.78 -18.77 3.70
C ARG A 98 -7.39 -20.16 3.54
N GLU A 99 -8.71 -20.26 3.70
CA GLU A 99 -9.47 -21.50 3.51
C GLU A 99 -9.82 -21.76 2.03
N LEU A 100 -9.54 -20.80 1.15
CA LEU A 100 -9.77 -20.95 -0.28
C LEU A 100 -8.66 -21.80 -0.91
N ASP A 101 -9.07 -22.63 -1.86
CA ASP A 101 -8.11 -23.27 -2.75
C ASP A 101 -7.35 -22.20 -3.55
N ASN A 102 -6.07 -22.45 -3.79
CA ASN A 102 -5.15 -21.52 -4.46
C ASN A 102 -5.08 -20.10 -3.83
N HIS A 103 -5.37 -19.91 -2.54
CA HIS A 103 -5.29 -18.59 -1.89
C HIS A 103 -3.90 -17.93 -1.97
N LEU A 104 -2.84 -18.73 -2.16
CA LEU A 104 -1.48 -18.24 -2.34
C LEU A 104 -1.30 -17.41 -3.62
N ALA A 105 -2.19 -17.56 -4.62
CA ALA A 105 -2.18 -16.72 -5.81
C ALA A 105 -2.74 -15.29 -5.58
N LEU A 106 -3.29 -15.00 -4.39
CA LEU A 106 -3.69 -13.64 -4.01
C LEU A 106 -2.46 -12.84 -3.57
N HIS A 107 -2.19 -11.73 -4.23
CA HIS A 107 -1.19 -10.75 -3.77
C HIS A 107 -1.89 -9.64 -3.00
N ILE A 108 -1.65 -9.58 -1.68
CA ILE A 108 -2.31 -8.63 -0.79
C ILE A 108 -1.54 -7.31 -0.80
N VAL A 109 -2.20 -6.24 -1.24
CA VAL A 109 -1.66 -4.88 -1.25
C VAL A 109 -2.63 -3.96 -0.51
N SER A 110 -2.14 -3.24 0.49
CA SER A 110 -2.95 -2.29 1.25
C SER A 110 -2.89 -0.90 0.62
N VAL A 111 -4.04 -0.26 0.42
CA VAL A 111 -4.12 1.14 0.02
C VAL A 111 -4.07 2.06 1.25
N THR A 112 -3.21 3.07 1.23
CA THR A 112 -3.04 4.02 2.35
C THR A 112 -2.47 5.36 1.91
N SER A 113 -2.60 6.37 2.77
CA SER A 113 -1.86 7.62 2.70
C SER A 113 -0.90 7.68 3.88
N PRO A 114 0.32 8.24 3.75
CA PRO A 114 0.87 8.91 2.56
C PRO A 114 1.70 7.97 1.66
N LEU A 115 1.68 6.65 1.86
CA LEU A 115 2.52 5.72 1.09
C LEU A 115 1.93 5.33 -0.27
N GLY A 116 0.62 5.45 -0.44
CA GLY A 116 -0.10 4.97 -1.60
C GLY A 116 -0.41 3.48 -1.50
N LEU A 117 0.56 2.62 -1.81
CA LEU A 117 0.40 1.17 -1.80
C LEU A 117 1.47 0.49 -0.94
N VAL A 118 1.05 -0.49 -0.16
CA VAL A 118 1.95 -1.29 0.68
C VAL A 118 1.66 -2.77 0.44
N PRO A 119 2.49 -3.47 -0.39
CA PRO A 119 2.51 -4.92 -0.44
C PRO A 119 2.74 -5.52 0.94
N ARG A 120 2.08 -6.65 1.24
CA ARG A 120 2.14 -7.28 2.56
C ARG A 120 3.58 -7.63 2.98
N GLU A 121 4.40 -8.02 2.01
CA GLU A 121 5.82 -8.36 2.13
C GLU A 121 6.65 -7.17 2.64
N LEU A 122 6.22 -5.95 2.35
CA LEU A 122 6.92 -4.70 2.66
C LEU A 122 6.37 -3.99 3.91
N GLU A 123 5.38 -4.55 4.60
CA GLU A 123 4.73 -3.88 5.76
C GLU A 123 5.69 -3.58 6.92
N PHE A 124 6.78 -4.35 7.05
CA PHE A 124 7.80 -4.10 8.07
C PHE A 124 8.84 -3.06 7.65
N CYS A 125 8.97 -2.78 6.36
CA CYS A 125 9.96 -1.85 5.85
C CYS A 125 9.62 -0.44 6.31
N TYR A 126 10.64 0.34 6.66
CA TYR A 126 10.43 1.74 6.99
C TYR A 126 10.02 2.52 5.72
N PRO A 127 8.99 3.38 5.77
CA PRO A 127 8.19 3.78 6.95
C PRO A 127 6.80 3.12 7.04
N ALA A 128 6.51 2.04 6.30
CA ALA A 128 5.21 1.35 6.31
C ALA A 128 4.72 0.92 7.71
N ALA A 129 5.64 0.50 8.57
CA ALA A 129 5.32 0.19 9.98
C ALA A 129 5.34 1.40 10.93
N HIS A 130 5.77 2.58 10.47
CA HIS A 130 6.23 3.69 11.32
C HIS A 130 5.61 5.04 10.93
N TYR A 131 4.31 5.04 10.66
CA TYR A 131 3.58 6.28 10.43
C TYR A 131 2.22 6.26 11.14
N ASP A 132 1.77 7.45 11.52
CA ASP A 132 0.44 7.69 12.06
C ASP A 132 -0.28 8.72 11.19
N ILE A 133 -1.57 8.51 10.92
CA ILE A 133 -2.35 9.38 10.03
C ILE A 133 -3.82 9.40 10.50
N ALA A 134 -4.45 10.56 10.41
CA ALA A 134 -5.89 10.67 10.57
C ALA A 134 -6.61 10.21 9.29
N VAL A 135 -7.57 9.29 9.41
CA VAL A 135 -8.36 8.83 8.27
C VAL A 135 -9.56 9.75 8.09
N THR A 136 -9.57 10.53 7.02
CA THR A 136 -10.69 11.44 6.66
C THR A 136 -11.78 10.74 5.86
N GLY A 137 -11.45 9.63 5.20
CA GLY A 137 -12.33 8.91 4.28
C GLY A 137 -12.45 9.57 2.90
N SER A 138 -11.79 10.71 2.68
CA SER A 138 -11.67 11.40 1.40
C SER A 138 -10.24 11.33 0.89
N TRP A 139 -10.07 11.31 -0.43
CA TRP A 139 -8.78 11.34 -1.10
C TRP A 139 -8.63 12.66 -1.85
N SER A 140 -7.57 13.41 -1.56
CA SER A 140 -7.22 14.62 -2.29
C SER A 140 -6.69 14.30 -3.70
N ALA A 141 -6.70 15.28 -4.60
CA ALA A 141 -6.17 15.11 -5.97
C ALA A 141 -4.69 14.66 -5.97
N SER A 142 -3.88 15.20 -5.06
CA SER A 142 -2.48 14.80 -4.91
C SER A 142 -2.33 13.35 -4.46
N GLU A 143 -3.20 12.88 -3.57
CA GLU A 143 -3.17 11.47 -3.16
C GLU A 143 -3.69 10.53 -4.26
N VAL A 144 -4.69 10.95 -5.05
CA VAL A 144 -5.15 10.19 -6.22
C VAL A 144 -4.01 10.02 -7.21
N GLU A 145 -3.26 11.08 -7.50
CA GLU A 145 -2.11 11.02 -8.41
C GLU A 145 -0.98 10.16 -7.85
N MET A 146 -0.71 10.25 -6.55
CA MET A 146 0.21 9.34 -5.86
C MET A 146 -0.22 7.87 -6.02
N LEU A 147 -1.50 7.55 -5.79
CA LEU A 147 -2.03 6.19 -5.95
C LEU A 147 -1.87 5.67 -7.38
N ARG A 148 -2.17 6.51 -8.38
CA ARG A 148 -1.95 6.21 -9.80
C ARG A 148 -0.49 5.88 -10.07
N ALA A 149 0.44 6.73 -9.62
CA ALA A 149 1.87 6.52 -9.79
C ALA A 149 2.37 5.24 -9.10
N GLN A 150 1.87 4.94 -7.89
CA GLN A 150 2.23 3.71 -7.16
C GLN A 150 1.69 2.46 -7.83
N LEU A 151 0.45 2.47 -8.34
CA LEU A 151 -0.09 1.35 -9.11
C LEU A 151 0.73 1.11 -10.38
N ALA A 152 1.15 2.15 -11.08
CA ALA A 152 1.98 2.01 -12.27
C ALA A 152 3.32 1.32 -11.97
N LYS A 153 3.94 1.62 -10.82
CA LYS A 153 5.19 0.99 -10.36
C LYS A 153 5.07 -0.50 -10.06
N LEU A 154 3.87 -1.00 -9.71
CA LEU A 154 3.62 -2.44 -9.55
C LEU A 154 3.49 -3.20 -10.88
N GLU A 155 3.60 -2.52 -12.03
CA GLU A 155 3.48 -3.07 -13.38
C GLU A 155 2.30 -4.06 -13.53
N PRO A 156 1.05 -3.67 -13.23
CA PRO A 156 -0.01 -4.63 -12.97
C PRO A 156 -0.34 -5.54 -14.17
N LYS A 157 -0.23 -5.04 -15.40
CA LYS A 157 -0.38 -5.83 -16.64
C LYS A 157 0.64 -6.97 -16.79
N LYS A 158 1.82 -6.83 -16.17
CA LYS A 158 2.90 -7.82 -16.24
C LYS A 158 2.73 -8.92 -15.19
N HIS A 159 2.11 -8.61 -14.05
CA HIS A 159 2.11 -9.46 -12.87
C HIS A 159 0.74 -10.03 -12.49
N TYR A 160 -0.37 -9.40 -12.89
CA TYR A 160 -1.71 -9.84 -12.47
C TYR A 160 -2.62 -10.15 -13.65
N ILE A 161 -3.42 -11.22 -13.51
CA ILE A 161 -4.50 -11.53 -14.47
C ILE A 161 -5.74 -10.68 -14.19
N LYS A 162 -6.07 -10.50 -12.91
CA LYS A 162 -7.24 -9.78 -12.42
C LYS A 162 -6.95 -9.06 -11.10
N ALA A 163 -7.81 -8.14 -10.74
CA ALA A 163 -7.80 -7.47 -9.44
C ALA A 163 -9.13 -7.63 -8.70
N ILE A 164 -9.06 -7.69 -7.38
CA ILE A 164 -10.18 -7.61 -6.46
C ILE A 164 -9.96 -6.36 -5.61
N VAL A 165 -10.94 -5.47 -5.59
CA VAL A 165 -10.92 -4.28 -4.74
C VAL A 165 -11.91 -4.48 -3.59
N HIS A 166 -11.39 -4.62 -2.38
CA HIS A 166 -12.14 -4.79 -1.14
C HIS A 166 -11.69 -3.73 -0.12
N ALA A 167 -11.81 -2.45 -0.48
CA ALA A 167 -11.08 -1.35 0.16
C ALA A 167 -11.97 -0.32 0.89
N GLY A 168 -13.23 -0.65 1.19
CA GLY A 168 -14.13 0.25 1.91
C GLY A 168 -14.35 1.56 1.15
N SER A 169 -14.13 2.69 1.81
CA SER A 169 -14.23 4.04 1.21
C SER A 169 -13.28 4.26 0.04
N SER A 170 -12.21 3.47 -0.09
CA SER A 170 -11.25 3.58 -1.19
C SER A 170 -11.61 2.70 -2.38
N SER A 171 -12.75 2.00 -2.36
CA SER A 171 -13.06 0.99 -3.38
C SER A 171 -13.32 1.60 -4.76
N GLU A 172 -14.08 2.70 -4.84
CA GLU A 172 -14.39 3.32 -6.14
C GLU A 172 -13.14 3.86 -6.82
N ILE A 173 -12.37 4.71 -6.12
CA ILE A 173 -11.13 5.29 -6.64
C ILE A 173 -10.11 4.21 -7.08
N MET A 174 -9.91 3.16 -6.27
CA MET A 174 -8.98 2.10 -6.64
C MET A 174 -9.49 1.26 -7.82
N THR A 175 -10.81 1.08 -7.94
CA THR A 175 -11.40 0.40 -9.09
C THR A 175 -11.16 1.18 -10.37
N ASP A 176 -11.38 2.49 -10.35
CA ASP A 176 -11.16 3.35 -11.52
C ASP A 176 -9.69 3.37 -11.93
N LEU A 177 -8.77 3.55 -10.98
CA LEU A 177 -7.33 3.54 -11.25
C LEU A 177 -6.83 2.20 -11.80
N VAL A 178 -7.35 1.07 -11.31
CA VAL A 178 -6.97 -0.25 -11.84
C VAL A 178 -7.52 -0.45 -13.26
N LYS A 179 -8.73 0.04 -13.56
CA LYS A 179 -9.29 0.02 -14.92
C LYS A 179 -8.51 0.89 -15.89
N GLU A 180 -8.06 2.08 -15.46
CA GLU A 180 -7.19 2.95 -16.27
C GLU A 180 -5.92 2.20 -16.72
N LEU A 181 -5.41 1.30 -15.87
CA LEU A 181 -4.26 0.46 -16.16
C LEU A 181 -4.61 -0.84 -16.91
N GLY A 182 -5.85 -1.02 -17.35
CA GLY A 182 -6.28 -2.12 -18.23
C GLY A 182 -6.26 -3.51 -17.61
N ILE A 183 -6.40 -3.61 -16.29
CA ILE A 183 -6.63 -4.89 -15.59
C ILE A 183 -8.13 -5.06 -15.34
N ASP A 184 -8.65 -6.27 -15.59
CA ASP A 184 -10.01 -6.63 -15.20
C ASP A 184 -10.14 -6.63 -13.68
N VAL A 185 -11.16 -5.95 -13.16
CA VAL A 185 -11.30 -5.66 -11.74
C VAL A 185 -12.71 -5.93 -11.23
N VAL A 186 -12.78 -6.68 -10.14
CA VAL A 186 -14.01 -6.92 -9.39
C VAL A 186 -14.00 -6.08 -8.12
N ASN A 187 -14.85 -5.06 -8.06
CA ASN A 187 -15.08 -4.27 -6.85
C ASN A 187 -16.13 -4.96 -5.97
N THR A 188 -15.79 -5.29 -4.73
CA THR A 188 -16.75 -5.93 -3.80
C THR A 188 -17.82 -4.96 -3.31
N ARG A 189 -17.62 -3.65 -3.44
CA ARG A 189 -18.52 -2.55 -3.03
C ARG A 189 -18.95 -2.60 -1.55
N VAL A 190 -18.12 -3.21 -0.72
CA VAL A 190 -18.41 -3.40 0.70
C VAL A 190 -18.01 -2.14 1.46
N VAL A 191 -18.96 -1.52 2.15
CA VAL A 191 -18.72 -0.30 2.97
C VAL A 191 -17.92 -0.62 4.24
N ARG A 192 -18.18 -1.78 4.87
CA ARG A 192 -17.46 -2.26 6.06
C ARG A 192 -16.69 -3.54 5.74
N PRO A 193 -15.50 -3.45 5.12
CA PRO A 193 -14.74 -4.61 4.63
C PRO A 193 -14.61 -5.73 5.66
N SER A 194 -14.24 -5.40 6.89
CA SER A 194 -14.04 -6.40 7.94
C SER A 194 -15.30 -6.78 8.71
N SER A 195 -16.52 -6.50 8.23
CA SER A 195 -17.75 -7.02 8.86
C SER A 195 -17.95 -8.51 8.52
N TYR A 196 -18.93 -9.18 9.14
CA TYR A 196 -19.21 -10.58 8.80
C TYR A 196 -19.61 -10.71 7.32
N GLU A 197 -20.54 -9.87 6.89
CA GLU A 197 -21.07 -9.81 5.52
C GLU A 197 -19.97 -9.41 4.52
N GLY A 198 -19.09 -8.48 4.91
CA GLY A 198 -17.97 -8.06 4.09
C GLY A 198 -16.99 -9.19 3.79
N LEU A 199 -16.71 -10.02 4.80
CA LEU A 199 -15.82 -11.18 4.66
C LEU A 199 -16.45 -12.30 3.84
N GLU A 200 -17.75 -12.52 3.97
CA GLU A 200 -18.48 -13.49 3.14
C GLU A 200 -18.44 -13.09 1.66
N ILE A 201 -18.69 -11.80 1.36
CA ILE A 201 -18.59 -11.27 0.00
C ILE A 201 -17.16 -11.39 -0.54
N LEU A 202 -16.14 -11.02 0.27
CA LEU A 202 -14.74 -11.17 -0.12
C LEU A 202 -14.40 -12.63 -0.45
N GLN A 203 -14.81 -13.55 0.42
CA GLN A 203 -14.54 -14.98 0.25
C GLN A 203 -15.18 -15.53 -1.03
N ASN A 204 -16.44 -15.18 -1.30
CA ASN A 204 -17.15 -15.61 -2.51
C ASN A 204 -16.51 -15.06 -3.79
N ILE A 205 -16.21 -13.75 -3.83
CA ILE A 205 -15.56 -13.13 -4.99
C ILE A 205 -14.16 -13.69 -5.21
N ALA A 206 -13.36 -13.85 -4.15
CA ALA A 206 -12.04 -14.43 -4.25
C ALA A 206 -12.09 -15.88 -4.75
N LYS A 207 -13.03 -16.69 -4.24
CA LYS A 207 -13.24 -18.07 -4.70
C LYS A 207 -13.55 -18.14 -6.20
N MET A 208 -14.47 -17.28 -6.68
CA MET A 208 -14.82 -17.23 -8.10
C MET A 208 -13.65 -16.74 -8.96
N THR A 209 -12.91 -15.74 -8.48
CA THR A 209 -11.79 -15.15 -9.25
C THR A 209 -10.61 -16.11 -9.37
N LEU A 210 -10.36 -16.93 -8.34
CA LEU A 210 -9.25 -17.88 -8.30
C LEU A 210 -9.48 -19.15 -9.12
N ALA A 211 -10.70 -19.43 -9.57
CA ALA A 211 -11.05 -20.68 -10.26
C ALA A 211 -10.24 -20.91 -11.56
N ASP A 212 -9.94 -19.84 -12.29
CA ASP A 212 -9.21 -19.89 -13.57
C ASP A 212 -7.75 -19.43 -13.45
N VAL A 213 -7.23 -19.30 -12.22
CA VAL A 213 -5.88 -18.78 -11.96
C VAL A 213 -4.90 -19.95 -11.80
N PRO A 214 -3.70 -19.90 -12.42
CA PRO A 214 -2.68 -20.93 -12.23
C PRO A 214 -2.40 -21.21 -10.74
N HIS A 215 -2.26 -22.49 -10.40
CA HIS A 215 -2.01 -22.87 -9.01
C HIS A 215 -0.61 -22.45 -8.57
N LEU A 216 -0.52 -21.68 -7.48
CA LEU A 216 0.75 -21.26 -6.88
C LEU A 216 1.06 -22.07 -5.62
N ASN A 217 2.13 -22.87 -5.67
CA ASN A 217 2.55 -23.65 -4.51
C ASN A 217 3.35 -22.79 -3.50
N THR A 218 3.46 -23.30 -2.27
CA THR A 218 4.13 -22.61 -1.16
C THR A 218 5.62 -22.32 -1.43
N LYS A 219 6.33 -23.22 -2.12
CA LYS A 219 7.77 -23.07 -2.38
C LYS A 219 8.02 -21.90 -3.32
N ASP A 220 7.25 -21.81 -4.40
CA ASP A 220 7.39 -20.73 -5.39
C ASP A 220 6.91 -19.40 -4.81
N ARG A 221 5.80 -19.39 -4.04
CA ARG A 221 5.35 -18.20 -3.30
C ARG A 221 6.45 -17.66 -2.38
N ALA A 222 7.00 -18.50 -1.50
CA ALA A 222 8.01 -18.07 -0.53
C ALA A 222 9.31 -17.60 -1.20
N LYS A 223 9.73 -18.27 -2.29
CA LYS A 223 10.88 -17.84 -3.10
C LYS A 223 10.66 -16.46 -3.72
N GLY A 224 9.45 -16.20 -4.21
CA GLY A 224 9.03 -14.91 -4.74
C GLY A 224 9.05 -13.79 -3.71
N GLU A 225 8.42 -14.02 -2.56
CA GLU A 225 8.41 -13.08 -1.43
C GLU A 225 9.84 -12.71 -1.01
N ALA A 226 10.74 -13.70 -0.89
CA ALA A 226 12.13 -13.47 -0.55
C ALA A 226 12.87 -12.62 -1.60
N LYS A 227 12.58 -12.82 -2.89
CA LYS A 227 13.17 -12.02 -3.98
C LYS A 227 12.65 -10.59 -3.96
N GLY A 228 11.33 -10.40 -3.89
CA GLY A 228 10.72 -9.07 -3.86
C GLY A 228 11.17 -8.26 -2.66
N LEU A 229 11.30 -8.90 -1.49
CA LEU A 229 11.84 -8.24 -0.29
C LEU A 229 13.34 -7.89 -0.44
N ALA A 230 14.13 -8.71 -1.11
CA ALA A 230 15.56 -8.47 -1.30
C ALA A 230 15.86 -7.41 -2.37
N SER A 231 14.97 -7.21 -3.33
CA SER A 231 15.10 -6.17 -4.37
C SER A 231 14.61 -4.80 -3.92
N PHE A 232 13.81 -4.74 -2.86
CA PHE A 232 13.29 -3.51 -2.24
C PHE A 232 14.26 -2.86 -1.24
#